data_AF-A0A3C1F313-F1
#
_entry.id   AF-A0A3C1F313-F1
#
_cell.length_a   1.000
_cell.length_b   1.000
_cell.length_c   1.000
_cell.angle_alpha   90.00
_cell.angle_beta   90.00
_cell.angle_gamma   90.00
#
_symmetry.space_group_name_H-M   'P 1'
#
loop_
_entity.id
_entity.type
_entity.pdbx_description
1 polymer ?
#
loop_
_entity_poly.entity_id
_entity_poly.type
_entity_poly.pdbx_seq_one_letter_code
_entity_poly.pdbx_strand_id
1 'polypeptide(L)' 'MPAPTNGLILYWDMETLSGSNMMDRSGTGNHGAITGSPPSTVGKVGLARSFNGSAGTYVRVATEDFLSPPSTTLTLCAW' A
#
# COMPACT_ATOMS: atom_id res chain seq x y z
N MET A 1 -9.35 -14.35 -3.47
CA MET A 1 -8.42 -14.52 -4.59
C MET A 1 -7.03 -14.23 -4.06
N PRO A 2 -6.09 -15.18 -4.07
CA PRO A 2 -4.70 -14.86 -3.70
C PRO A 2 -4.12 -13.91 -4.75
N ALA A 3 -3.39 -12.88 -4.32
CA ALA A 3 -2.72 -11.97 -5.24
C ALA A 3 -1.72 -12.76 -6.10
N PRO A 4 -1.60 -12.49 -7.41
CA PRO A 4 -0.53 -13.06 -8.21
C PRO A 4 0.81 -12.68 -7.58
N THR A 5 1.59 -13.66 -7.14
CA THR A 5 2.86 -13.40 -6.42
C THR A 5 4.03 -13.19 -7.37
N ASN A 6 3.92 -13.62 -8.63
CA ASN A 6 4.98 -13.48 -9.62
C ASN A 6 5.03 -12.03 -10.13
N GLY A 7 6.05 -11.27 -9.73
CA GLY A 7 6.20 -9.85 -10.07
C GLY A 7 5.44 -8.89 -9.14
N LEU A 8 4.95 -9.36 -7.99
CA LEU A 8 4.32 -8.50 -7.00
C LEU A 8 5.39 -7.75 -6.20
N ILE A 9 5.45 -6.43 -6.37
CA ILE A 9 6.45 -5.55 -5.74
C ILE A 9 5.87 -4.79 -4.54
N LEU A 10 4.55 -4.66 -4.43
CA LEU A 10 3.91 -3.96 -3.32
C LEU A 10 2.50 -4.49 -3.11
N TYR A 11 2.16 -4.78 -1.86
CA TYR A 11 0.78 -5.10 -1.51
C TYR A 11 0.42 -4.51 -0.14
N TRP A 12 -0.51 -3.56 -0.15
CA TRP A 12 -1.13 -3.01 1.06
C TRP A 12 -2.58 -3.45 1.13
N ASP A 13 -2.94 -4.15 2.20
CA ASP A 13 -4.33 -4.52 2.50
C ASP A 13 -5.13 -3.38 3.14
N MET A 14 -4.47 -2.24 3.41
CA MET A 14 -5.02 -1.05 4.07
C MET A 14 -5.47 -1.28 5.53
N GLU A 15 -5.15 -2.43 6.10
CA GLU A 15 -5.56 -2.85 7.44
C GLU A 15 -4.35 -3.10 8.34
N THR A 16 -3.37 -3.85 7.85
CA THR A 16 -2.22 -4.30 8.61
C THR A 16 -1.16 -3.21 8.73
N LEU A 17 -0.75 -2.92 9.96
CA LEU A 17 0.28 -1.93 10.27
C LEU A 17 1.56 -2.61 10.78
N SER A 18 2.71 -2.10 10.35
CA SER A 18 4.02 -2.38 10.91
C SER A 18 4.45 -1.16 11.72
N GLY A 19 4.10 -1.15 13.00
CA GLY A 19 4.21 0.05 13.84
C GLY A 19 3.28 1.16 13.37
N SER A 20 3.84 2.29 12.96
CA SER A 20 3.09 3.44 12.41
C SER A 20 2.97 3.43 10.88
N ASN A 21 3.55 2.42 10.22
CA ASN A 21 3.60 2.32 8.77
C ASN A 21 2.60 1.28 8.26
N MET A 22 2.08 1.47 7.05
CA MET A 22 1.32 0.47 6.31
C MET A 22 2.23 -0.72 6.01
N MET A 23 1.83 -1.92 6.43
CA MET A 23 2.64 -3.12 6.23
C MET A 23 2.58 -3.54 4.77
N ASP A 24 3.74 -3.75 4.15
CA ASP A 24 3.83 -4.41 2.87
C ASP A 24 3.72 -5.93 3.07
N ARG A 25 2.69 -6.50 2.45
CA ARG A 25 2.33 -7.91 2.52
C ARG A 25 2.88 -8.70 1.32
N SER A 26 3.57 -8.06 0.37
CA SER A 26 4.26 -8.76 -0.72
C SER A 26 5.52 -9.50 -0.24
N GLY A 27 6.10 -9.06 0.89
CA GLY A 27 7.37 -9.55 1.41
C GLY A 27 8.59 -8.80 0.90
N THR A 28 8.41 -7.72 0.13
CA THR A 28 9.53 -6.92 -0.41
C THR A 28 10.06 -5.85 0.56
N GLY A 29 9.35 -5.60 1.67
CA GLY A 29 9.78 -4.64 2.69
C GLY A 29 9.37 -3.20 2.41
N ASN A 30 8.46 -2.99 1.45
CA ASN A 30 8.06 -1.69 0.95
C ASN A 30 6.97 -1.04 1.82
N HIS A 31 7.28 -0.89 3.10
CA HIS A 31 6.36 -0.33 4.09
C HIS A 31 6.00 1.12 3.77
N GLY A 32 4.70 1.45 3.83
CA GLY A 32 4.22 2.80 3.53
C GLY A 32 4.18 3.69 4.76
N ALA A 33 4.81 4.86 4.73
CA ALA A 33 4.66 5.87 5.77
C ALA A 33 3.25 6.49 5.68
N ILE A 34 2.51 6.43 6.80
CA ILE A 34 1.15 6.99 6.90
C ILE A 34 1.22 8.42 7.41
N THR A 35 0.67 9.37 6.66
CA THR A 35 0.53 10.77 7.05
C THR A 35 -0.93 11.09 7.38
N GLY A 36 -1.16 11.84 8.45
CA GLY A 36 -2.48 12.35 8.84
C GLY A 36 -3.46 11.33 9.42
N SER A 37 -3.01 10.11 9.68
CA SER A 37 -3.78 9.06 10.36
C SER A 37 -5.19 8.85 9.77
N PRO A 38 -5.31 8.46 8.49
CA PRO A 38 -6.60 8.18 7.86
C PRO A 38 -7.36 7.09 8.67
N PRO A 39 -8.63 7.33 9.00
CA PRO A 39 -9.41 6.39 9.80
C PRO A 39 -9.61 5.08 9.05
N SER A 40 -9.61 3.97 9.80
CA SER A 40 -10.05 2.67 9.28
C SER A 40 -11.56 2.67 9.10
N THR A 41 -12.02 2.10 7.99
CA THR A 41 -13.43 1.84 7.70
C THR A 41 -13.61 0.41 7.19
N VAL A 42 -14.83 -0.10 7.14
CA VAL A 42 -15.09 -1.41 6.51
C VAL A 42 -14.92 -1.27 4.99
N GLY A 43 -14.04 -2.08 4.42
CA GLY A 43 -13.68 -2.07 3.00
C GLY A 43 -14.41 -3.14 2.18
N LYS A 44 -14.00 -3.28 0.91
CA LYS A 44 -14.49 -4.36 0.02
C LYS A 44 -14.05 -5.75 0.51
N VAL A 45 -12.86 -5.84 1.10
CA VAL A 45 -12.31 -7.03 1.73
C VAL A 45 -11.65 -6.58 3.04
N GLY A 46 -12.19 -6.97 4.19
CA GLY A 46 -11.66 -6.55 5.49
C GLY A 46 -11.86 -5.05 5.75
N LEU A 47 -10.85 -4.40 6.32
CA LEU A 47 -10.81 -2.96 6.52
C LEU A 47 -10.19 -2.21 5.34
N ALA A 48 -10.48 -0.92 5.24
CA ALA A 48 -9.92 0.03 4.29
C ALA A 48 -9.55 1.33 5.01
N ARG A 49 -8.82 2.21 4.32
CA ARG A 49 -8.51 3.56 4.81
C ARG A 49 -9.37 4.59 4.08
N SER A 50 -10.02 5.45 4.86
CA SER A 50 -10.74 6.60 4.30
C SER A 50 -9.79 7.79 4.20
N PHE A 51 -9.51 8.22 2.97
CA PHE A 51 -8.73 9.41 2.69
C PHE A 51 -9.69 10.58 2.44
N ASN A 52 -9.51 11.68 3.16
CA ASN A 52 -10.43 12.82 3.13
C ASN A 52 -10.21 13.77 1.93
N GLY A 53 -9.33 13.42 0.99
CA GLY A 53 -9.03 14.18 -0.22
C GLY A 53 -8.36 15.55 0.01
N SER A 54 -8.26 16.00 1.26
CA SER A 54 -7.56 17.21 1.65
C SER A 54 -6.08 16.91 1.84
N ALA A 55 -5.21 17.88 1.58
CA ALA A 55 -3.77 17.76 1.84
C ALA A 55 -3.56 17.46 3.33
N GLY A 56 -3.38 16.19 3.67
CA GLY A 56 -3.32 15.75 5.05
C GLY A 56 -3.28 14.25 5.22
N THR A 57 -4.07 13.48 4.46
CA THR A 57 -4.12 12.02 4.60
C THR A 57 -3.60 11.29 3.36
N TYR A 58 -2.50 10.55 3.50
CA TYR A 58 -1.94 9.72 2.43
C TYR A 58 -1.02 8.64 2.98
N VAL A 59 -0.74 7.63 2.16
CA VAL A 59 0.30 6.63 2.42
C VAL A 59 1.37 6.80 1.34
N ARG A 60 2.64 6.92 1.75
CA ARG A 60 3.77 7.11 0.85
C ARG A 60 4.77 5.98 1.03
N VAL A 61 5.21 5.38 -0.07
CA VAL A 61 6.41 4.55 -0.14
C VAL A 61 7.54 5.36 -0.78
N ALA A 62 8.79 5.09 -0.40
CA ALA A 62 9.93 5.74 -1.04
C ALA A 62 10.04 5.25 -2.50
N THR A 63 10.34 6.17 -3.41
CA THR A 63 10.40 5.91 -4.86
C THR A 63 11.55 4.99 -5.25
N GLU A 64 12.64 5.01 -4.49
CA GLU A 64 13.83 4.18 -4.74
C GLU A 64 13.52 2.67 -4.68
N ASP A 65 12.45 2.28 -3.97
CA ASP A 65 12.07 0.88 -3.78
C ASP A 65 11.13 0.34 -4.89
N PHE A 66 10.56 1.23 -5.72
CA PHE A 66 9.50 0.88 -6.69
C PHE A 66 9.80 1.29 -8.15
N LEU A 67 10.69 2.28 -8.38
CA LEU A 67 11.00 2.85 -9.70
C LEU A 67 12.30 2.35 -10.36
N SER A 68 12.94 1.32 -9.79
CA SER A 68 13.99 0.56 -10.48
C SER A 68 13.55 -0.86 -10.91
N PRO A 69 12.36 -1.05 -11.53
CA PRO A 69 12.12 -2.34 -12.17
C PRO A 69 13.08 -2.46 -13.37
N PRO A 70 13.80 -3.58 -13.53
CA PRO A 70 14.61 -3.83 -14.73
C PRO A 70 13.77 -3.92 -16.02
N SER A 71 12.43 -3.85 -15.92
CA SER A 71 11.45 -3.95 -16.99
C SER A 71 10.51 -2.75 -17.02
N THR A 72 10.29 -2.17 -18.19
CA THR A 72 9.50 -0.96 -18.48
C THR A 72 7.98 -1.08 -18.30
N THR A 73 7.48 -2.10 -17.60
CA THR A 73 6.05 -2.41 -17.49
C THR A 73 5.60 -2.54 -16.03
N LEU A 74 4.54 -1.83 -15.65
CA LEU A 74 3.94 -1.81 -14.32
C LEU A 74 2.45 -2.19 -14.40
N THR A 75 1.97 -2.96 -13.43
CA THR A 75 0.53 -3.22 -13.22
C THR A 75 0.11 -2.72 -11.85
N LEU A 76 -1.02 -2.02 -11.76
CA LEU A 76 -1.61 -1.52 -10.53
C LEU A 76 -3.05 -2.03 -10.40
N CYS A 77 -3.43 -2.45 -9.20
CA CYS A 77 -4.81 -2.79 -8.87
C CYS A 77 -5.13 -2.29 -7.45
N ALA A 78 -6.36 -1.81 -7.26
CA ALA A 78 -6.86 -1.29 -5.99
C ALA A 78 -8.38 -1.46 -5.91
N TRP A 79 -8.91 -1.39 -4.69
CA TRP A 79 -10.35 -1.38 -4.39
C TRP A 79 -10.83 0.01 -4.00
#